data_AF-A0A919APM5-F1
#
_entry.id   AF-A0A919APM5-F1
#
_cell.length_a   1.000
_cell.length_b   1.000
_cell.length_c   1.000
_cell.angle_alpha   90.00
_cell.angle_beta   90.00
_cell.angle_gamma   90.00
#
_symmetry.space_group_name_H-M   'P 1'
#
loop_
_entity.id
_entity.type
_entity.pdbx_description
1 polymer ?
#
loop_
_entity_poly.entity_id
_entity_poly.type
_entity_poly.pdbx_seq_one_letter_code
_entity_poly.pdbx_strand_id
1 'polypeptide(L)'
;MRHRAASKPPCAAGHARPAPSRRTGPWANPVEAHFGKLRQFTIADSNPPNDTVRNRALHACLRWRNADARHRDVLAAERRERARIRSEKGIRRGGRQLAQAA
;
A
#
# COMPACT_ATOMS: atom_id res chain seq x y z
N MET A 1 37.19 -30.17 20.52
CA MET A 1 37.13 -28.72 20.26
C MET A 1 37.38 -28.46 18.78
N ARG A 2 36.40 -27.92 18.04
CA ARG A 2 36.56 -27.46 16.66
C ARG A 2 35.83 -26.12 16.55
N HIS A 3 36.59 -25.04 16.38
CA HIS A 3 36.04 -23.69 16.24
C HIS A 3 35.30 -23.57 14.91
N ARG A 4 34.00 -23.25 14.96
CA ARG A 4 33.19 -22.94 13.78
C ARG A 4 33.46 -21.49 13.40
N ALA A 5 34.13 -21.29 12.27
CA ALA A 5 34.37 -19.98 11.68
C ALA A 5 33.04 -19.22 11.49
N ALA A 6 33.01 -17.97 11.94
CA ALA A 6 31.90 -17.05 11.71
C ALA A 6 31.83 -16.71 10.21
N SER A 7 30.85 -17.28 9.52
CA SER A 7 30.51 -16.89 8.15
C SER A 7 29.90 -15.50 8.13
N LYS A 8 30.63 -14.56 7.51
CA LYS A 8 30.22 -13.17 7.26
C LYS A 8 29.01 -13.16 6.30
N PRO A 9 27.91 -12.43 6.58
CA PRO A 9 26.80 -12.34 5.63
C PRO A 9 27.15 -11.41 4.45
N PRO A 10 26.85 -11.78 3.19
CA PRO A 10 27.04 -10.92 2.04
C PRO A 10 25.86 -9.95 1.90
N CYS A 11 25.88 -8.85 2.64
CA CYS A 11 24.89 -7.78 2.49
C CYS A 11 25.59 -6.47 2.13
N ALA A 12 26.06 -6.34 0.88
CA ALA A 12 26.51 -5.07 0.35
C ALA A 12 26.34 -5.02 -1.18
N ALA A 13 25.10 -4.89 -1.65
CA ALA A 13 24.81 -4.46 -3.02
C ALA A 13 23.42 -3.78 -3.05
N GLY A 14 23.39 -2.51 -2.63
CA GLY A 14 22.20 -1.67 -2.74
C GLY A 14 22.52 -0.26 -2.27
N HIS A 15 22.68 0.67 -3.20
CA HIS A 15 22.93 2.09 -2.93
C HIS A 15 21.66 2.84 -2.46
N ALA A 16 20.84 2.21 -1.62
CA ALA A 16 19.71 2.87 -0.98
C ALA A 16 20.19 3.44 0.35
N ARG A 17 20.30 4.77 0.45
CA ARG A 17 20.60 5.46 1.69
C ARG A 17 19.45 5.15 2.67
N PRO A 18 19.67 4.44 3.79
CA PRO A 18 18.58 4.10 4.70
C PRO A 18 18.02 5.40 5.29
N ALA A 19 16.70 5.57 5.22
CA ALA A 19 16.03 6.69 5.87
C ALA A 19 16.33 6.65 7.38
N PRO A 20 16.50 7.80 8.06
CA PRO A 20 16.71 7.82 9.50
C PRO A 20 15.48 7.20 10.18
N SER A 21 15.60 5.97 10.64
CA SER A 21 14.55 5.27 11.36
C SER A 21 14.41 5.90 12.74
N ARG A 22 13.54 6.91 12.89
CA ARG A 22 13.03 7.26 14.22
C ARG A 22 12.38 6.01 14.78
N ARG A 23 12.89 5.52 15.90
CA ARG A 23 12.34 4.37 16.60
C ARG A 23 10.95 4.76 17.12
N THR A 24 9.95 4.44 16.32
CA THR A 24 8.54 4.60 16.63
C THR A 24 8.07 3.32 17.31
N GLY A 25 7.20 3.41 18.30
CA GLY A 25 6.56 2.22 18.85
C GLY A 25 5.77 1.48 17.76
N PRO A 26 5.46 0.18 17.93
CA PRO A 26 4.75 -0.62 16.91
C PRO A 26 3.41 -0.01 16.45
N TRP A 27 2.77 0.82 17.27
CA TRP A 27 1.56 1.56 16.92
C TRP A 27 1.79 2.77 15.99
N ALA A 28 3.02 3.28 15.92
CA ALA A 28 3.41 4.46 15.13
C ALA A 28 4.10 4.07 13.82
N ASN A 29 4.17 2.76 13.50
CA ASN A 29 4.55 2.29 12.19
C ASN A 29 3.32 2.26 11.25
N PRO A 30 3.24 3.13 10.23
CA PRO A 30 2.08 3.20 9.33
C PRO A 30 1.83 1.90 8.54
N VAL A 31 2.84 1.03 8.44
CA VAL A 31 2.74 -0.29 7.82
C VAL A 31 1.97 -1.26 8.74
N GLU A 32 2.15 -1.14 10.05
CA GLU A 32 1.62 -2.07 11.05
C GLU A 32 0.08 -1.97 11.20
N ALA A 33 -0.46 -0.75 11.09
CA ALA A 33 -1.90 -0.50 11.06
C ALA A 33 -2.62 -1.17 9.88
N HIS A 34 -1.92 -1.44 8.77
CA HIS A 34 -2.50 -2.07 7.58
C HIS A 34 -2.64 -3.59 7.69
N PHE A 35 -2.03 -4.24 8.69
CA PHE A 35 -1.96 -5.69 8.80
C PHE A 35 -3.03 -6.33 9.69
N GLY A 36 -3.94 -5.57 10.31
CA GLY A 36 -4.94 -6.13 11.23
C GLY A 36 -5.69 -7.36 10.69
N LYS A 37 -6.20 -7.31 9.44
CA LYS A 37 -6.89 -8.45 8.81
C LYS A 37 -5.94 -9.60 8.40
N LEU A 38 -4.70 -9.28 8.03
CA LEU A 38 -3.69 -10.28 7.70
C LEU A 38 -3.23 -11.03 8.96
N ARG A 39 -3.15 -10.32 10.09
CA ARG A 39 -2.88 -10.90 11.40
C ARG A 39 -4.00 -11.85 11.83
N GLN A 40 -5.27 -11.51 11.58
CA GLN A 40 -6.39 -12.43 11.83
C GLN A 40 -6.33 -13.70 10.98
N PHE A 41 -5.93 -13.61 9.72
CA PHE A 41 -5.71 -14.79 8.87
C PHE A 41 -4.61 -15.72 9.44
N THR A 42 -3.55 -15.15 10.00
CA THR A 42 -2.45 -15.90 10.63
C THR A 42 -2.81 -16.41 12.04
N ILE A 43 -3.56 -15.65 12.83
CA ILE A 43 -3.93 -15.96 14.23
C ILE A 43 -5.10 -16.93 14.32
N ALA A 44 -6.04 -16.89 13.36
CA ALA A 44 -7.16 -17.83 13.30
C ALA A 44 -6.73 -19.27 12.95
N ASP A 45 -5.44 -19.57 13.08
CA ASP A 45 -4.79 -20.87 12.88
C ASP A 45 -5.40 -21.66 11.71
N SER A 46 -5.51 -20.98 10.57
CA SER A 46 -5.78 -21.67 9.32
C SER A 46 -4.57 -22.56 9.08
N ASN A 47 -4.69 -23.84 9.44
CA ASN A 47 -3.70 -24.88 9.20
C ASN A 47 -4.09 -25.67 7.93
N PRO A 48 -3.97 -25.07 6.73
CA PRO A 48 -4.16 -25.83 5.51
C PRO A 48 -2.99 -26.82 5.40
N PRO A 49 -3.26 -28.07 5.02
CA PRO A 49 -2.26 -29.14 4.96
C PRO A 49 -1.18 -28.92 3.88
N ASN A 50 -1.27 -27.84 3.10
CA ASN A 50 -0.38 -27.56 1.98
C ASN A 50 -0.12 -26.04 1.87
N ASP A 51 1.15 -25.66 1.75
CA ASP A 51 1.60 -24.27 1.60
C ASP A 51 1.02 -23.59 0.37
N THR A 52 0.64 -24.33 -0.67
CA THR A 52 -0.03 -23.76 -1.85
C THR A 52 -1.43 -23.27 -1.54
N VAL A 53 -2.17 -23.95 -0.66
CA VAL A 53 -3.51 -23.56 -0.22
C VAL A 53 -3.42 -22.32 0.68
N ARG A 54 -2.42 -22.28 1.58
CA ARG A 54 -2.10 -21.09 2.40
C ARG A 54 -1.81 -19.88 1.53
N ASN A 55 -0.97 -20.03 0.51
CA ASN A 55 -0.63 -18.95 -0.41
C ASN A 55 -1.84 -18.48 -1.23
N ARG A 56 -2.69 -19.39 -1.73
CA ARG A 56 -3.92 -19.03 -2.45
C ARG A 56 -4.90 -18.24 -1.59
N ALA A 57 -5.09 -18.64 -0.33
CA ALA A 57 -5.96 -17.94 0.61
C ALA A 57 -5.41 -16.55 0.97
N LEU A 58 -4.09 -16.42 1.15
CA LEU A 58 -3.40 -15.15 1.32
C LEU A 58 -3.60 -14.22 0.11
N HIS A 59 -3.41 -14.73 -1.11
CA HIS A 59 -3.62 -13.96 -2.33
C HIS A 59 -5.09 -13.54 -2.51
N ALA A 60 -6.05 -14.37 -2.13
CA ALA A 60 -7.47 -14.02 -2.15
C ALA A 60 -7.80 -12.89 -1.16
N CYS A 61 -7.26 -12.97 0.07
CA CYS A 61 -7.41 -11.93 1.09
C CYS A 61 -6.83 -10.58 0.62
N LEU A 62 -5.63 -10.61 0.02
CA LEU A 62 -5.01 -9.42 -0.54
C LEU A 62 -5.79 -8.84 -1.73
N ARG A 63 -6.36 -9.68 -2.60
CA ARG A 63 -7.21 -9.23 -3.71
C ARG A 63 -8.49 -8.56 -3.23
N TRP A 64 -9.21 -9.19 -2.31
CA TRP A 64 -10.43 -8.62 -1.72
C TRP A 64 -10.14 -7.27 -1.05
N ARG A 65 -9.09 -7.22 -0.21
CA ARG A 65 -8.67 -5.99 0.46
C ARG A 65 -8.30 -4.87 -0.52
N ASN A 66 -7.59 -5.18 -1.61
CA ASN A 66 -7.17 -4.18 -2.59
C ASN A 66 -8.31 -3.74 -3.53
N ALA A 67 -9.31 -4.59 -3.74
CA ALA A 67 -10.53 -4.23 -4.46
C ALA A 67 -11.38 -3.26 -3.63
N ASP A 68 -11.56 -3.55 -2.34
CA ASP A 68 -12.37 -2.74 -1.43
C ASP A 68 -11.66 -1.45 -1.00
N ALA A 69 -10.33 -1.44 -0.92
CA ALA A 69 -9.55 -0.22 -0.65
C ALA A 69 -9.63 0.81 -1.78
N ARG A 70 -10.02 0.40 -3.00
CA ARG A 70 -10.32 1.31 -4.10
C ARG A 70 -11.79 1.72 -4.02
N HIS A 71 -12.10 2.61 -3.08
CA HIS A 71 -13.42 3.25 -2.96
C HIS A 71 -13.79 3.99 -4.26
N ARG A 72 -14.56 3.30 -5.12
CA ARG A 72 -14.95 3.80 -6.46
C ARG A 72 -15.79 5.07 -6.38
N ASP A 73 -16.59 5.17 -5.33
CA ASP A 73 -17.38 6.33 -4.93
C ASP A 73 -16.49 7.53 -4.57
N VAL A 74 -15.43 7.34 -3.78
CA VAL A 74 -14.44 8.40 -3.49
C VAL A 74 -13.75 8.87 -4.77
N LEU A 75 -13.33 7.95 -5.64
CA LEU A 75 -12.77 8.28 -6.95
C LEU A 75 -13.78 8.96 -7.89
N ALA A 76 -15.08 8.68 -7.74
CA ALA A 76 -16.13 9.37 -8.48
C ALA A 76 -16.37 10.78 -7.92
N ALA A 77 -16.35 10.94 -6.61
CA ALA A 77 -16.46 12.22 -5.92
C ALA A 77 -15.28 13.14 -6.27
N GLU A 78 -14.04 12.65 -6.24
CA GLU A 78 -12.85 13.40 -6.65
C GLU A 78 -12.93 13.86 -8.12
N ARG A 79 -13.45 13.00 -9.02
CA ARG A 79 -13.64 13.37 -10.43
C ARG A 79 -14.68 14.47 -10.61
N ARG A 80 -15.77 14.43 -9.83
CA ARG A 80 -16.80 15.48 -9.81
C ARG A 80 -16.23 16.78 -9.28
N GLU A 81 -15.47 16.74 -8.21
CA GLU A 81 -14.84 17.92 -7.61
C GLU A 81 -13.84 18.57 -8.57
N ARG A 82 -12.99 17.79 -9.23
CA ARG A 82 -12.10 18.31 -10.29
C ARG A 82 -12.83 18.85 -11.52
N ALA A 83 -14.07 18.43 -11.76
CA ALA A 83 -14.91 18.99 -12.81
C ALA A 83 -15.49 20.34 -12.38
N ARG A 84 -15.99 20.42 -11.14
CA ARG A 84 -16.50 21.67 -10.53
C ARG A 84 -15.41 22.74 -10.47
N ILE A 85 -14.24 22.42 -9.91
CA ILE A 85 -13.09 23.34 -9.85
C ILE A 85 -12.69 23.83 -11.25
N ARG A 86 -12.81 22.98 -12.28
CA ARG A 86 -12.54 23.39 -13.67
C ARG A 86 -13.62 24.32 -14.24
N SER A 87 -14.90 24.09 -13.96
CA SER A 87 -15.95 24.99 -14.44
C SER A 87 -15.91 26.34 -13.75
N GLU A 88 -15.67 26.35 -12.43
CA GLU A 88 -15.50 27.58 -11.64
C GLU A 88 -14.31 28.41 -12.13
N LYS A 89 -13.19 27.76 -12.47
CA LYS A 89 -12.01 28.44 -13.04
C LYS A 89 -12.15 28.75 -14.54
N GLY A 90 -13.22 28.32 -15.19
CA GLY A 90 -13.39 28.45 -16.63
C GLY A 90 -12.30 27.74 -17.44
N ILE A 91 -11.80 26.58 -17.00
CA ILE A 91 -10.69 25.86 -17.65
C ILE A 91 -11.20 24.64 -18.41
N ARG A 92 -10.91 24.57 -19.71
CA ARG A 92 -11.17 23.39 -20.56
C ARG A 92 -10.32 22.20 -20.11
N ARG A 93 -10.81 20.98 -20.42
CA ARG A 93 -9.95 19.78 -20.32
C ARG A 93 -8.69 20.02 -21.14
N GLY A 94 -7.52 19.86 -20.52
CA GLY A 94 -6.22 20.19 -21.11
C GLY A 94 -5.62 21.53 -20.67
N GLY A 95 -6.25 22.27 -19.73
CA GLY A 95 -5.63 23.44 -19.11
C GLY A 95 -5.85 24.77 -19.82
N ARG A 96 -6.53 24.78 -20.97
CA ARG A 96 -6.80 26.01 -21.73
C ARG A 96 -7.97 26.77 -21.11
N GLN A 97 -7.77 28.03 -20.76
CA GLN A 97 -8.84 28.90 -20.28
C GLN A 97 -9.93 29.07 -21.36
N LEU A 98 -11.19 29.17 -20.92
CA LEU A 98 -12.32 29.57 -21.73
C LEU A 98 -12.20 31.08 -21.94
N ALA A 99 -12.27 31.53 -23.19
CA ALA A 99 -12.32 32.95 -23.49
C ALA A 99 -13.65 33.49 -22.94
N GLN A 100 -13.60 34.59 -22.19
CA GLN A 100 -14.81 35.32 -21.81
C GLN A 100 -15.45 35.87 -23.10
N ALA A 101 -16.74 35.60 -23.29
CA ALA A 101 -17.50 36.26 -24.35
C ALA A 101 -17.64 37.73 -23.96
N ALA A 102 -17.28 38.62 -24.89
CA ALA A 102 -17.38 40.08 -24.76
C ALA A 102 -18.83 40.56 -24.94
#